data_AF-A0A7C0VMC7-F1
#
_entry.id   AF-A0A7C0VMC7-F1
#
_cell.length_a   1.000
_cell.length_b   1.000
_cell.length_c   1.000
_cell.angle_alpha   90.00
_cell.angle_beta   90.00
_cell.angle_gamma   90.00
#
_symmetry.space_group_name_H-M   'P 1'
#
loop_
_entity.id
_entity.type
_entity.pdbx_description
1 polymer ?
#
loop_
_entity_poly.entity_id
_entity_poly.type
_entity_poly.pdbx_seq_one_letter_code
_entity_poly.pdbx_strand_id
1 'polypeptide(L)'
;MKKFRLALHCQILLALVAGVLFGIILTPYVKWVEWMGTVFLRALRMVIIPLVIVSIVSGVSQIGSAGAMGRLGGKTILYYLSTSTLAILTGLFFVNLIRPGVGADTGFSQEVDGLLLEGTSFGETLIRIIPENLFRAMAQDEILPVIFFSLLFGFFITRVKRQHRKVLESFFEAAFQVMMKLTLVIILITPFGVFGIIARNVARMLTEHGGDTGALLQLAGNLGMYMLTVLLGLSVHALVILPLIQRFVGGISPMKHFRAVTTPLVTAFSTSSAMATLPLTLDAVEHRDGVSNKISSFTLPLGATINMDGTALYECVAAMFIAQAYGIQPDFAQ
;
A
#
# COMPACT_ATOMS: atom_id res chain seq x y z
N MET A 1 3.58 30.50 25.37
CA MET A 1 4.64 29.47 25.29
C MET A 1 4.42 28.63 24.03
N LYS A 2 5.21 28.84 22.97
CA LYS A 2 5.15 28.01 21.75
C LYS A 2 5.61 26.60 22.12
N LYS A 3 4.68 25.67 22.37
CA LYS A 3 5.04 24.25 22.54
C LYS A 3 5.70 23.81 21.24
N PHE A 4 6.98 23.43 21.29
CA PHE A 4 7.66 22.71 20.22
C PHE A 4 6.91 21.40 19.98
N ARG A 5 5.88 21.43 19.14
CA ARG A 5 5.19 20.23 18.67
C ARG A 5 6.04 19.68 17.53
N LEU A 6 6.81 18.63 17.80
CA LEU A 6 7.50 17.88 16.75
C LEU A 6 6.53 17.55 15.62
N ALA A 7 6.97 17.67 14.38
CA ALA A 7 6.16 17.28 13.23
C ALA A 7 5.79 15.80 13.32
N LEU A 8 4.59 15.44 12.87
CA LEU A 8 4.05 14.09 13.03
C LEU A 8 4.96 13.00 12.43
N HIS A 9 5.53 13.23 11.25
CA HIS A 9 6.46 12.28 10.64
C HIS A 9 7.71 12.05 11.52
N CYS A 10 8.23 13.08 12.20
CA CYS A 10 9.34 12.90 13.15
C CYS A 10 8.91 12.07 14.36
N GLN A 11 7.69 12.27 14.87
CA GLN A 11 7.16 11.46 15.98
C GLN A 11 7.03 9.99 15.57
N ILE A 12 6.57 9.72 14.35
CA ILE A 12 6.45 8.35 13.83
C ILE A 12 7.84 7.72 13.65
N LEU A 13 8.83 8.44 13.11
CA LEU A 13 10.20 7.94 12.97
C LEU A 13 10.82 7.62 14.34
N LEU A 14 10.65 8.49 15.33
CA LEU A 14 11.10 8.23 16.70
C LEU A 14 10.38 7.02 17.30
N ALA A 15 9.08 6.88 17.07
CA ALA A 15 8.30 5.74 17.53
C ALA A 15 8.72 4.42 16.86
N LEU A 16 9.07 4.46 15.57
CA LEU A 16 9.63 3.33 14.83
C LEU A 16 10.94 2.87 15.47
N VAL A 17 11.91 3.77 15.63
CA VAL A 17 13.22 3.47 16.24
C VAL A 17 13.05 2.98 17.67
N ALA A 18 12.23 3.67 18.47
CA ALA A 18 11.92 3.24 19.83
C ALA A 18 11.27 1.86 19.87
N GLY A 19 10.38 1.55 18.93
CA GLY A 19 9.73 0.25 18.82
C GLY A 19 10.72 -0.86 18.52
N VAL A 20 11.68 -0.62 17.61
CA VAL A 20 12.77 -1.59 17.32
C VAL A 20 13.60 -1.84 18.58
N LEU A 21 14.10 -0.78 19.22
CA LEU A 21 14.92 -0.90 20.43
C LEU A 21 14.17 -1.61 21.56
N PHE A 22 12.89 -1.29 21.74
CA PHE A 22 12.04 -1.93 22.74
C PHE A 22 11.81 -3.41 22.43
N GLY A 23 11.57 -3.77 21.16
CA GLY A 23 11.40 -5.16 20.73
C GLY A 23 12.63 -6.03 20.94
N ILE A 24 13.84 -5.46 20.76
CA ILE A 24 15.12 -6.15 20.95
C ILE A 24 15.51 -6.25 22.43
N ILE A 25 15.47 -5.13 23.16
CA ILE A 25 16.03 -5.05 24.52
C ILE A 25 15.01 -5.55 25.56
N LEU A 26 13.73 -5.29 25.33
CA LEU A 26 12.64 -5.52 26.29
C LEU A 26 11.61 -6.52 25.75
N THR A 27 12.05 -7.51 24.98
CA THR A 27 11.20 -8.55 24.35
C THR A 27 10.13 -9.12 25.30
N PRO A 28 10.42 -9.50 26.57
CA PRO A 28 9.40 -10.06 27.46
C PRO A 28 8.28 -9.08 27.86
N TYR A 29 8.54 -7.78 27.73
CA TYR A 29 7.62 -6.71 28.09
C TYR A 29 6.76 -6.23 26.91
N VAL A 30 7.01 -6.71 25.69
CA VAL A 30 6.30 -6.31 24.47
C VAL A 30 4.79 -6.60 24.54
N LYS A 31 4.40 -7.68 25.25
CA LYS A 31 2.99 -8.01 25.52
C LYS A 31 2.19 -6.87 26.19
N TRP A 32 2.86 -5.96 26.90
CA TRP A 32 2.20 -4.84 27.58
C TRP A 32 1.96 -3.63 26.67
N VAL A 33 2.59 -3.58 25.50
CA VAL A 33 2.52 -2.45 24.56
C VAL A 33 1.96 -2.83 23.19
N GLU A 34 1.94 -4.11 22.83
CA GLU A 34 1.46 -4.58 21.52
C GLU A 34 -0.02 -4.22 21.25
N TRP A 35 -0.83 -4.08 22.31
CA TRP A 35 -2.24 -3.69 22.20
C TRP A 35 -2.41 -2.33 21.52
N MET A 36 -1.43 -1.42 21.67
CA MET A 36 -1.44 -0.10 21.04
C MET A 36 -1.46 -0.22 19.51
N GLY A 37 -0.68 -1.16 18.97
CA GLY A 37 -0.65 -1.48 17.55
C GLY A 37 -1.97 -2.10 17.07
N THR A 38 -2.52 -3.04 17.86
CA THR A 38 -3.80 -3.68 17.54
C THR A 38 -4.95 -2.69 17.51
N VAL A 39 -5.06 -1.81 18.51
CA VAL A 39 -6.08 -0.76 18.58
C VAL A 39 -5.93 0.19 17.38
N PHE A 40 -4.71 0.59 17.04
CA PHE A 40 -4.44 1.46 15.91
C PHE A 40 -4.89 0.83 14.57
N LEU A 41 -4.53 -0.43 14.30
CA LEU A 41 -4.94 -1.12 13.08
C LEU A 41 -6.46 -1.32 13.01
N ARG A 42 -7.11 -1.63 14.13
CA ARG A 42 -8.58 -1.72 14.19
C ARG A 42 -9.24 -0.38 13.90
N ALA A 43 -8.71 0.72 14.44
CA ALA A 43 -9.22 2.06 14.17
C ALA A 43 -9.08 2.43 12.68
N LEU A 44 -7.94 2.12 12.05
CA LEU A 44 -7.78 2.32 10.61
C LEU A 44 -8.78 1.48 9.81
N ARG A 45 -8.90 0.18 10.10
CA ARG A 45 -9.86 -0.70 9.40
C ARG A 45 -11.30 -0.23 9.51
N MET A 46 -11.70 0.25 10.69
CA MET A 46 -13.04 0.80 10.94
C MET A 46 -13.41 1.94 9.97
N VAL A 47 -12.43 2.76 9.57
CA VAL A 47 -12.70 3.94 8.74
C VAL A 47 -12.51 3.73 7.25
N ILE A 48 -11.74 2.72 6.83
CA ILE A 48 -11.37 2.51 5.43
C ILE A 48 -12.60 2.36 4.54
N ILE A 49 -13.49 1.41 4.81
CA ILE A 49 -14.62 1.11 3.93
C ILE A 49 -15.60 2.29 3.84
N PRO A 50 -16.08 2.88 4.97
CA PRO A 50 -16.95 4.05 4.88
C PRO A 50 -16.28 5.22 4.16
N LEU A 51 -14.99 5.48 4.42
CA LEU A 51 -14.23 6.54 3.76
C LEU A 51 -14.09 6.29 2.26
N VAL A 52 -13.78 5.07 1.83
CA VAL A 52 -13.68 4.68 0.41
C VAL A 52 -14.99 4.98 -0.31
N ILE A 53 -16.12 4.58 0.27
CA ILE A 53 -17.44 4.81 -0.34
C ILE A 53 -17.71 6.31 -0.49
N VAL A 54 -17.62 7.07 0.60
CA VAL A 54 -17.97 8.50 0.55
C VAL A 54 -16.99 9.31 -0.28
N SER A 55 -15.70 8.95 -0.27
CA SER A 55 -14.67 9.63 -1.05
C SER A 55 -14.87 9.39 -2.55
N ILE A 56 -15.03 8.14 -2.99
CA ILE A 56 -15.21 7.81 -4.40
C ILE A 56 -16.52 8.40 -4.93
N VAL A 57 -17.61 8.22 -4.19
CA VAL A 57 -18.92 8.75 -4.63
C VAL A 57 -18.89 10.28 -4.71
N SER A 58 -18.28 10.96 -3.74
CA SER A 58 -18.10 12.41 -3.78
C SER A 58 -17.24 12.84 -4.97
N GLY A 59 -16.07 12.21 -5.16
CA GLY A 59 -15.15 12.51 -6.25
C GLY A 59 -15.78 12.34 -7.63
N VAL A 60 -16.39 11.18 -7.87
CA VAL A 60 -16.98 10.84 -9.17
C VAL A 60 -18.19 11.70 -9.49
N SER A 61 -19.07 11.95 -8.52
CA SER A 61 -20.26 12.78 -8.77
C SER A 61 -19.90 14.23 -9.12
N GLN A 62 -18.76 14.73 -8.63
CA GLN A 62 -18.19 16.03 -8.99
C GLN A 62 -17.45 16.03 -10.35
N ILE A 63 -17.20 14.86 -10.96
CA ILE A 63 -16.71 14.74 -12.34
C ILE A 63 -17.88 14.97 -13.31
N GLY A 64 -18.16 16.25 -13.57
CA GLY A 64 -19.37 16.70 -14.25
C GLY A 64 -19.71 16.12 -15.63
N SER A 65 -18.81 15.41 -16.34
CA SER A 65 -19.14 14.73 -17.60
C SER A 65 -18.55 13.32 -17.69
N ALA A 66 -19.30 12.42 -18.32
CA ALA A 66 -18.88 11.03 -18.56
C ALA A 66 -17.53 10.93 -19.30
N GLY A 67 -17.30 11.82 -20.28
CA GLY A 67 -16.03 11.88 -21.01
C GLY A 67 -14.84 12.30 -20.14
N ALA A 68 -15.05 13.17 -19.14
CA ALA A 68 -14.00 13.55 -18.19
C ALA A 68 -13.64 12.38 -17.25
N MET A 69 -14.64 11.61 -16.82
CA MET A 69 -14.43 10.41 -15.98
C MET A 69 -13.66 9.34 -16.73
N GLY A 70 -14.09 9.00 -17.96
CA GLY A 70 -13.39 8.02 -18.80
C GLY A 70 -11.94 8.40 -19.08
N ARG A 71 -11.66 9.70 -19.33
CA ARG A 71 -10.30 10.20 -19.50
C ARG A 71 -9.47 10.11 -18.22
N LEU A 72 -10.05 10.39 -17.05
CA LEU A 72 -9.35 10.25 -15.77
C LEU A 72 -9.03 8.77 -15.48
N GLY A 73 -10.01 7.89 -15.62
CA GLY A 73 -9.84 6.45 -15.44
C GLY A 73 -8.80 5.86 -16.39
N GLY A 74 -8.90 6.16 -17.69
CA GLY A 74 -7.94 5.69 -18.69
C GLY A 74 -6.51 6.16 -18.43
N LYS A 75 -6.32 7.44 -18.06
CA LYS A 75 -5.00 7.95 -17.68
C LYS A 75 -4.45 7.28 -16.43
N THR A 76 -5.31 7.00 -15.45
CA THR A 76 -4.93 6.35 -14.18
C THR A 76 -4.50 4.91 -14.41
N ILE A 77 -5.29 4.13 -15.16
CA ILE A 77 -4.95 2.74 -15.51
C ILE A 77 -3.67 2.70 -16.34
N LEU A 78 -3.54 3.55 -17.35
CA LEU A 78 -2.32 3.61 -18.17
C LEU A 78 -1.09 3.93 -17.31
N TYR A 79 -1.21 4.88 -16.38
CA TYR A 79 -0.14 5.22 -15.45
C TYR A 79 0.23 4.01 -14.58
N TYR A 80 -0.75 3.34 -13.96
CA TYR A 80 -0.51 2.15 -13.12
C TYR A 80 0.14 0.99 -13.87
N LEU A 81 -0.36 0.67 -15.05
CA LEU A 81 0.24 -0.38 -15.88
C LEU A 81 1.67 -0.02 -16.28
N SER A 82 1.92 1.24 -16.66
CA SER A 82 3.26 1.69 -17.05
C SER A 82 4.24 1.64 -15.87
N THR A 83 3.84 2.10 -14.68
CA THR A 83 4.73 2.09 -13.51
C THR A 83 4.98 0.68 -13.00
N SER A 84 3.97 -0.19 -13.00
CA SER A 84 4.12 -1.61 -12.67
C SER A 84 5.06 -2.32 -13.65
N THR A 85 4.93 -2.08 -14.97
CA THR A 85 5.87 -2.63 -15.95
C THR A 85 7.29 -2.14 -15.70
N LEU A 86 7.48 -0.84 -15.42
CA LEU A 86 8.81 -0.30 -15.07
C LEU A 86 9.38 -0.92 -13.79
N ALA A 87 8.53 -1.19 -12.79
CA ALA A 87 8.93 -1.86 -11.55
C ALA A 87 9.40 -3.30 -11.82
N ILE A 88 8.65 -4.06 -12.62
CA ILE A 88 9.02 -5.43 -13.03
C ILE A 88 10.35 -5.41 -13.79
N LEU A 89 10.51 -4.52 -14.78
CA LEU A 89 11.75 -4.38 -15.53
C LEU A 89 12.94 -4.02 -14.64
N THR A 90 12.72 -3.19 -13.61
CA THR A 90 13.76 -2.85 -12.62
C THR A 90 14.13 -4.07 -11.78
N GLY A 91 13.14 -4.85 -11.33
CA GLY A 91 13.37 -6.12 -10.63
C GLY A 91 14.16 -7.12 -11.47
N LEU A 92 13.73 -7.33 -12.72
CA LEU A 92 14.41 -8.18 -13.70
C LEU A 92 15.85 -7.74 -13.94
N PHE A 93 16.08 -6.43 -14.08
CA PHE A 93 17.42 -5.90 -14.27
C PHE A 93 18.34 -6.27 -13.10
N PHE A 94 17.92 -6.01 -11.85
CA PHE A 94 18.75 -6.28 -10.69
C PHE A 94 18.94 -7.78 -10.41
N VAL A 95 17.89 -8.61 -10.56
CA VAL A 95 18.00 -10.05 -10.29
C VAL A 95 18.86 -10.78 -11.32
N ASN A 96 18.87 -10.33 -12.58
CA ASN A 96 19.76 -10.89 -13.62
C ASN A 96 21.20 -10.39 -13.50
N LEU A 97 21.40 -9.20 -12.94
CA LEU A 97 22.73 -8.63 -12.68
C LEU A 97 23.39 -9.28 -11.45
N ILE A 98 22.66 -9.38 -10.34
CA ILE A 98 23.19 -9.87 -9.05
C ILE A 98 23.16 -11.40 -9.00
N ARG A 99 22.18 -12.03 -9.66
CA ARG A 99 21.94 -13.48 -9.66
C ARG A 99 21.89 -14.09 -8.25
N PRO A 100 21.03 -13.58 -7.37
CA PRO A 100 21.03 -13.94 -5.95
C PRO A 100 20.74 -15.41 -5.67
N GLY A 101 20.15 -16.16 -6.60
CA GLY A 101 19.86 -17.59 -6.41
C GLY A 101 21.02 -18.52 -6.77
N VAL A 102 22.03 -18.04 -7.50
CA VAL A 102 23.16 -18.91 -7.91
C VAL A 102 24.04 -19.22 -6.69
N GLY A 103 24.11 -20.49 -6.32
CA GLY A 103 24.87 -20.93 -5.15
C GLY A 103 24.19 -20.69 -3.81
N ALA A 104 22.90 -20.31 -3.82
CA ALA A 104 22.10 -20.25 -2.61
C ALA A 104 21.77 -21.67 -2.13
N ASP A 105 22.29 -22.05 -0.96
CA ASP A 105 21.90 -23.30 -0.29
C ASP A 105 20.56 -23.06 0.43
N THR A 106 19.47 -23.29 -0.30
CA THR A 106 18.13 -23.01 0.19
C THR A 106 17.51 -24.15 0.99
N GLY A 107 18.16 -25.33 1.03
CA GLY A 107 17.59 -26.53 1.66
C GLY A 107 16.25 -26.97 1.06
N PHE A 108 15.85 -26.46 -0.11
CA PHE A 108 14.57 -26.78 -0.75
C PHE A 108 14.67 -28.14 -1.48
N SER A 109 14.73 -29.23 -0.72
CA SER A 109 14.75 -30.60 -1.24
C SER A 109 13.39 -31.31 -1.19
N GLN A 110 12.30 -30.58 -0.92
CA GLN A 110 10.94 -31.13 -1.04
C GLN A 110 10.33 -30.70 -2.37
N GLU A 111 9.92 -31.67 -3.19
CA GLU A 111 8.91 -31.45 -4.22
C GLU A 111 7.65 -30.92 -3.53
N VAL A 112 7.26 -29.69 -3.87
CA VAL A 112 5.96 -29.15 -3.46
C VAL A 112 4.92 -29.78 -4.38
N ASP A 113 4.50 -31.00 -4.03
CA ASP A 113 3.39 -31.68 -4.68
C ASP A 113 2.12 -30.86 -4.42
N GLY A 114 1.48 -30.39 -5.50
CA GLY A 114 0.27 -29.57 -5.40
C GLY A 114 0.50 -28.05 -5.40
N LEU A 115 1.50 -27.53 -6.14
CA LEU A 115 1.40 -26.17 -6.70
C LEU A 115 0.24 -26.12 -7.71
N LEU A 116 -0.99 -26.16 -7.18
CA LEU A 116 -2.13 -25.63 -7.89
C LEU A 116 -1.79 -24.16 -8.13
N LEU A 117 -1.46 -23.84 -9.38
CA LEU A 117 -1.50 -22.49 -9.91
C LEU A 117 -2.96 -22.01 -9.90
N GLU A 118 -3.59 -21.96 -8.73
CA GLU A 118 -4.81 -21.21 -8.48
C GLU A 118 -4.46 -19.72 -8.35
N GLY A 119 -3.72 -19.21 -9.34
CA GLY A 119 -3.89 -17.81 -9.68
C GLY A 119 -5.32 -17.68 -10.17
N THR A 120 -6.15 -16.92 -9.47
CA THR A 120 -7.50 -16.61 -9.96
C THR A 120 -7.36 -16.10 -11.38
N SER A 121 -7.99 -16.77 -12.33
CA SER A 121 -7.93 -16.37 -13.74
C SER A 121 -8.27 -14.89 -13.84
N PHE A 122 -7.64 -14.17 -14.77
CA PHE A 122 -8.00 -12.78 -15.03
C PHE A 122 -9.52 -12.61 -15.22
N GLY A 123 -10.17 -13.60 -15.86
CA GLY A 123 -11.62 -13.65 -16.02
C GLY A 123 -12.37 -13.77 -14.69
N GLU A 124 -11.92 -14.61 -13.76
CA GLU A 124 -12.52 -14.71 -12.43
C GLU A 124 -12.34 -13.44 -11.61
N THR A 125 -11.18 -12.79 -11.73
CA THR A 125 -10.94 -11.49 -11.10
C THR A 125 -11.94 -10.45 -11.62
N LEU A 126 -12.19 -10.40 -12.93
CA LEU A 126 -13.20 -9.51 -13.52
C LEU A 126 -14.62 -9.81 -13.03
N ILE A 127 -14.97 -11.09 -12.88
CA ILE A 127 -16.28 -11.49 -12.34
C ILE A 127 -16.40 -11.03 -10.88
N ARG A 128 -15.36 -11.25 -10.06
CA ARG A 128 -15.34 -10.87 -8.64
C ARG A 128 -15.44 -9.36 -8.41
N ILE A 129 -15.09 -8.51 -9.37
CA ILE A 129 -15.28 -7.06 -9.28
C ILE A 129 -16.75 -6.69 -9.07
N ILE A 130 -17.69 -7.49 -9.60
CA ILE A 130 -19.13 -7.26 -9.44
C ILE A 130 -19.63 -8.12 -8.28
N PRO A 131 -19.93 -7.56 -7.10
CA PRO A 131 -20.38 -8.35 -5.97
C PRO A 131 -21.83 -8.79 -6.17
N GLU A 132 -22.15 -10.03 -5.78
CA GLU A 132 -23.54 -10.49 -5.66
C GLU A 132 -24.29 -9.71 -4.57
N ASN A 133 -23.58 -9.31 -3.51
CA ASN A 133 -24.11 -8.54 -2.40
C ASN A 133 -23.07 -7.53 -1.86
N LEU A 134 -23.40 -6.24 -1.97
CA LEU A 134 -22.53 -5.15 -1.52
C LEU A 134 -22.26 -5.18 -0.01
N PHE A 135 -23.27 -5.46 0.81
CA PHE A 135 -23.12 -5.46 2.26
C PHE A 135 -22.22 -6.60 2.73
N ARG A 136 -22.31 -7.75 2.07
CA ARG A 136 -21.40 -8.86 2.30
C ARG A 136 -19.96 -8.49 1.91
N ALA A 137 -19.75 -7.90 0.73
CA ALA A 137 -18.43 -7.45 0.30
C ALA A 137 -17.81 -6.45 1.31
N MET A 138 -18.61 -5.50 1.82
CA MET A 138 -18.18 -4.59 2.88
C MET A 138 -17.83 -5.31 4.19
N ALA A 139 -18.59 -6.33 4.58
CA ALA A 139 -18.34 -7.08 5.81
C ALA A 139 -17.10 -8.00 5.72
N GLN A 140 -16.72 -8.40 4.50
CA GLN A 140 -15.60 -9.32 4.23
C GLN A 140 -14.31 -8.58 3.82
N ASP A 141 -14.25 -7.26 4.01
CA ASP A 141 -13.10 -6.42 3.61
C ASP A 141 -12.77 -6.50 2.10
N GLU A 142 -13.75 -6.83 1.25
CA GLU A 142 -13.58 -6.89 -0.20
C GLU A 142 -13.67 -5.48 -0.80
N ILE A 143 -12.52 -4.81 -0.88
CA ILE A 143 -12.48 -3.39 -1.24
C ILE A 143 -12.69 -3.15 -2.74
N LEU A 144 -12.22 -4.04 -3.61
CA LEU A 144 -12.36 -3.87 -5.06
C LEU A 144 -13.83 -3.85 -5.53
N PRO A 145 -14.71 -4.76 -5.05
CA PRO A 145 -16.15 -4.67 -5.30
C PRO A 145 -16.80 -3.39 -4.75
N VAL A 146 -16.39 -2.95 -3.56
CA VAL A 146 -16.87 -1.69 -2.95
C VAL A 146 -16.48 -0.48 -3.79
N ILE A 147 -15.26 -0.45 -4.32
CA ILE A 147 -14.78 0.57 -5.26
C ILE A 147 -15.66 0.56 -6.52
N PHE A 148 -15.86 -0.60 -7.14
CA PHE A 148 -16.65 -0.72 -8.36
C PHE A 148 -18.08 -0.22 -8.19
N PHE A 149 -18.75 -0.65 -7.11
CA PHE A 149 -20.08 -0.13 -6.77
C PHE A 149 -20.07 1.38 -6.56
N SER A 150 -19.11 1.91 -5.79
CA SER A 150 -19.01 3.35 -5.49
C SER A 150 -18.79 4.19 -6.75
N LEU A 151 -18.00 3.68 -7.71
CA LEU A 151 -17.78 4.31 -9.01
C LEU A 151 -19.07 4.36 -9.83
N LEU A 152 -19.78 3.24 -9.95
CA LEU A 152 -21.06 3.19 -10.66
C LEU A 152 -22.09 4.10 -10.01
N PHE A 153 -22.23 4.03 -8.69
CA PHE A 153 -23.17 4.83 -7.94
C PHE A 153 -22.90 6.34 -8.09
N GLY A 154 -21.63 6.75 -7.92
CA GLY A 154 -21.19 8.13 -8.17
C GLY A 154 -21.46 8.59 -9.60
N PHE A 155 -21.24 7.72 -10.59
CA PHE A 155 -21.54 8.01 -11.99
C PHE A 155 -23.04 8.21 -12.23
N PHE A 156 -23.90 7.34 -11.69
CA PHE A 156 -25.34 7.46 -11.88
C PHE A 156 -25.97 8.66 -11.15
N ILE A 157 -25.35 9.16 -10.08
CA ILE A 157 -25.72 10.47 -9.48
C ILE A 157 -25.65 11.59 -10.53
N THR A 158 -24.70 11.55 -11.46
CA THR A 158 -24.58 12.57 -12.52
C THR A 158 -25.70 12.48 -13.57
N ARG A 159 -26.43 11.35 -13.62
CA ARG A 159 -27.48 11.05 -14.61
C ARG A 159 -28.90 11.29 -14.11
N VAL A 160 -29.09 11.50 -12.81
CA VAL A 160 -30.41 11.83 -12.26
C VAL A 160 -30.73 13.33 -12.41
N LYS A 161 -32.01 13.68 -12.29
CA LYS A 161 -32.47 15.10 -12.36
C LYS A 161 -31.71 15.96 -11.35
N ARG A 162 -31.44 17.22 -11.74
CA ARG A 162 -30.63 18.20 -10.98
C ARG A 162 -31.01 18.30 -9.49
N GLN A 163 -32.30 18.20 -9.16
CA GLN A 163 -32.78 18.26 -7.77
C GLN A 163 -32.22 17.12 -6.90
N HIS A 164 -32.25 15.87 -7.39
CA HIS A 164 -31.77 14.70 -6.66
C HIS A 164 -30.24 14.66 -6.65
N ARG A 165 -29.64 15.03 -7.79
CA ARG A 165 -28.19 15.12 -7.94
C ARG A 165 -27.57 16.03 -6.89
N LYS A 166 -28.07 17.26 -6.74
CA LYS A 166 -27.55 18.24 -5.76
C LYS A 166 -27.62 17.73 -4.32
N VAL A 167 -28.72 17.06 -3.97
CA VAL A 167 -28.91 16.49 -2.61
C VAL A 167 -27.87 15.41 -2.34
N LEU A 168 -27.70 14.48 -3.28
CA LEU A 168 -26.74 13.38 -3.14
C LEU A 168 -25.30 13.89 -3.14
N GLU A 169 -24.92 14.79 -4.05
CA GLU A 169 -23.59 15.42 -4.07
C GLU A 169 -23.28 16.11 -2.73
N SER A 170 -24.22 16.89 -2.20
CA SER A 170 -24.04 17.59 -0.92
C SER A 170 -23.93 16.63 0.26
N PHE A 171 -24.71 15.55 0.25
CA PHE A 171 -24.66 14.51 1.29
C PHE A 171 -23.30 13.80 1.30
N PHE A 172 -22.85 13.30 0.15
CA PHE A 172 -21.58 12.55 0.07
C PHE A 172 -20.37 13.44 0.34
N GLU A 173 -20.40 14.71 -0.08
CA GLU A 173 -19.36 15.67 0.28
C GLU A 173 -19.34 15.92 1.80
N ALA A 174 -20.50 16.18 2.43
CA ALA A 174 -20.56 16.36 3.88
C ALA A 174 -20.09 15.10 4.64
N ALA A 175 -20.50 13.91 4.19
CA ALA A 175 -20.08 12.65 4.77
C ALA A 175 -18.56 12.42 4.61
N PHE A 176 -17.99 12.75 3.45
CA PHE A 176 -16.55 12.72 3.22
C PHE A 176 -15.80 13.64 4.20
N GLN A 177 -16.25 14.88 4.37
CA GLN A 177 -15.64 15.82 5.33
C GLN A 177 -15.68 15.30 6.77
N VAL A 178 -16.80 14.69 7.19
CA VAL A 178 -16.92 14.06 8.52
C VAL A 178 -15.96 12.87 8.67
N MET A 179 -15.91 11.98 7.66
CA MET A 179 -15.00 10.83 7.67
C MET A 179 -13.53 11.25 7.68
N MET A 180 -13.18 12.34 7.00
CA MET A 180 -11.84 12.92 7.06
C MET A 180 -11.51 13.47 8.45
N LYS A 181 -12.43 14.17 9.11
CA LYS A 181 -12.22 14.62 10.50
C LYS A 181 -12.02 13.46 11.46
N LEU A 182 -12.82 12.40 11.32
CA LEU A 182 -12.68 11.19 12.13
C LEU A 182 -11.34 10.49 11.87
N THR A 183 -10.93 10.42 10.60
CA THR A 183 -9.61 9.93 10.19
C THR A 183 -8.47 10.71 10.86
N LEU A 184 -8.53 12.04 10.86
CA LEU A 184 -7.49 12.89 11.46
C LEU A 184 -7.26 12.59 12.94
N VAL A 185 -8.29 12.21 13.69
CA VAL A 185 -8.14 11.78 15.09
C VAL A 185 -7.30 10.51 15.19
N ILE A 186 -7.52 9.55 14.30
CA ILE A 186 -6.75 8.30 14.25
C ILE A 186 -5.29 8.57 13.83
N ILE A 187 -5.07 9.55 12.95
CA ILE A 187 -3.73 9.98 12.54
C ILE A 187 -2.91 10.52 13.72
N LEU A 188 -3.55 11.16 14.70
CA LEU A 188 -2.85 11.67 15.89
C LEU A 188 -2.25 10.56 16.76
N ILE A 189 -2.86 9.36 16.76
CA ILE A 189 -2.38 8.21 17.53
C ILE A 189 -1.39 7.33 16.75
N THR A 190 -1.09 7.67 15.49
CA THR A 190 -0.18 6.88 14.63
C THR A 190 1.19 6.58 15.25
N PRO A 191 1.89 7.52 15.92
CA PRO A 191 3.18 7.21 16.56
C PRO A 191 3.08 6.06 17.56
N PHE A 192 2.04 6.05 18.39
CA PHE A 192 1.80 5.00 19.38
C PHE A 192 1.48 3.65 18.73
N GLY A 193 0.66 3.68 17.68
CA GLY A 193 0.34 2.49 16.89
C GLY A 193 1.58 1.87 16.23
N VAL A 194 2.39 2.71 15.57
CA VAL A 194 3.65 2.29 14.92
C VAL A 194 4.63 1.70 15.92
N PHE A 195 4.82 2.34 17.07
CA PHE A 195 5.64 1.79 18.15
C PHE A 195 5.20 0.37 18.54
N GLY A 196 3.91 0.17 18.83
CA GLY A 196 3.37 -1.12 19.25
C GLY A 196 3.48 -2.21 18.17
N ILE A 197 3.25 -1.86 16.91
CA ILE A 197 3.37 -2.80 15.77
C ILE A 197 4.82 -3.25 15.60
N ILE A 198 5.75 -2.30 15.56
CA ILE A 198 7.17 -2.60 15.33
C ILE A 198 7.75 -3.39 16.50
N ALA A 199 7.47 -2.98 17.74
CA ALA A 199 7.92 -3.70 18.93
C ALA A 199 7.44 -5.15 18.92
N ARG A 200 6.17 -5.39 18.59
CA ARG A 200 5.59 -6.74 18.46
C ARG A 200 6.27 -7.55 17.35
N ASN A 201 6.42 -6.97 16.16
CA ASN A 201 6.98 -7.68 15.01
C ASN A 201 8.45 -8.06 15.25
N VAL A 202 9.25 -7.14 15.81
CA VAL A 202 10.66 -7.39 16.14
C VAL A 202 10.80 -8.44 17.24
N ALA A 203 9.99 -8.35 18.30
CA ALA A 203 9.99 -9.34 19.37
C ALA A 203 9.64 -10.74 18.87
N ARG A 204 8.61 -10.82 18.03
CA ARG A 204 8.16 -12.07 17.39
C ARG A 204 9.27 -12.70 16.56
N MET A 205 9.96 -11.89 15.73
CA MET A 205 11.10 -12.36 14.95
C MET A 205 12.20 -12.99 15.82
N LEU A 206 12.51 -12.39 16.97
CA LEU A 206 13.53 -12.91 17.90
C LEU A 206 13.08 -14.19 18.62
N THR A 207 11.80 -14.28 19.00
CA THR A 207 11.26 -15.45 19.72
C THR A 207 11.01 -16.66 18.81
N GLU A 208 10.54 -16.45 17.58
CA GLU A 208 10.21 -17.55 16.64
C GLU A 208 11.45 -18.27 16.11
N HIS A 209 12.61 -17.61 16.08
CA HIS A 209 13.89 -18.22 15.68
C HIS A 209 14.74 -18.70 16.88
N GLY A 210 14.11 -18.90 18.05
CA GLY A 210 14.75 -19.51 19.22
C GLY A 210 15.82 -18.68 19.92
N GLY A 211 15.94 -17.38 19.62
CA GLY A 211 17.03 -16.54 20.14
C GLY A 211 18.42 -16.94 19.62
N ASP A 212 18.50 -17.89 18.68
CA ASP A 212 19.75 -18.33 18.11
C ASP A 212 20.13 -17.38 16.97
N THR A 213 20.92 -16.37 17.35
CA THR A 213 21.49 -15.38 16.43
C THR A 213 22.18 -16.07 15.24
N GLY A 214 22.69 -17.31 15.42
CA GLY A 214 23.29 -18.13 14.37
C GLY A 214 22.32 -18.54 13.26
N ALA A 215 21.09 -18.96 13.58
CA ALA A 215 20.09 -19.36 12.58
C ALA A 215 19.59 -18.15 11.78
N LEU A 216 19.42 -16.99 12.42
CA LEU A 216 19.11 -15.73 11.75
C LEU A 216 20.27 -15.25 10.86
N LEU A 217 21.52 -15.39 11.30
CA LEU A 217 22.71 -15.08 10.49
C LEU A 217 22.83 -16.01 9.28
N GLN A 218 22.47 -17.29 9.42
CA GLN A 218 22.51 -18.27 8.34
C GLN A 218 21.38 -18.04 7.33
N LEU A 219 20.16 -17.74 7.79
CA LEU A 219 19.05 -17.34 6.92
C LEU A 219 19.33 -15.99 6.23
N ALA A 220 19.90 -15.03 6.96
CA ALA A 220 20.36 -13.75 6.41
C ALA A 220 21.55 -13.91 5.46
N GLY A 221 22.38 -14.94 5.62
CA GLY A 221 23.42 -15.31 4.66
C GLY A 221 22.83 -15.86 3.36
N ASN A 222 21.91 -16.82 3.47
CA ASN A 222 21.35 -17.55 2.32
C ASN A 222 20.31 -16.73 1.54
N LEU A 223 19.56 -15.85 2.21
CA LEU A 223 18.57 -14.95 1.60
C LEU A 223 19.02 -13.49 1.56
N GLY A 224 20.21 -13.17 2.07
CA GLY A 224 20.70 -11.79 2.16
C GLY A 224 20.87 -11.14 0.80
N MET A 225 21.44 -11.87 -0.16
CA MET A 225 21.60 -11.38 -1.53
C MET A 225 20.26 -11.19 -2.24
N TYR A 226 19.28 -12.05 -1.97
CA TYR A 226 17.91 -11.89 -2.45
C TYR A 226 17.26 -10.63 -1.87
N MET A 227 17.30 -10.46 -0.54
CA MET A 227 16.77 -9.28 0.15
C MET A 227 17.44 -8.00 -0.34
N LEU A 228 18.76 -8.00 -0.50
CA LEU A 228 19.51 -6.87 -1.03
C LEU A 228 19.05 -6.53 -2.46
N THR A 229 18.86 -7.53 -3.32
CA THR A 229 18.39 -7.34 -4.70
C THR A 229 17.01 -6.66 -4.72
N VAL A 230 16.07 -7.16 -3.91
CA VAL A 230 14.73 -6.56 -3.78
C VAL A 230 14.82 -5.12 -3.26
N LEU A 231 15.58 -4.89 -2.18
CA LEU A 231 15.70 -3.56 -1.59
C LEU A 231 16.35 -2.55 -2.54
N LEU A 232 17.34 -2.97 -3.31
CA LEU A 232 17.96 -2.13 -4.35
C LEU A 232 16.94 -1.80 -5.45
N GLY A 233 16.22 -2.80 -5.97
CA GLY A 233 15.19 -2.59 -6.98
C GLY A 233 14.09 -1.64 -6.52
N LEU A 234 13.54 -1.86 -5.32
CA LEU A 234 12.55 -0.97 -4.70
C LEU A 234 13.10 0.44 -4.49
N SER A 235 14.35 0.58 -4.03
CA SER A 235 14.98 1.88 -3.81
C SER A 235 15.16 2.65 -5.11
N VAL A 236 15.60 1.99 -6.18
CA VAL A 236 15.73 2.61 -7.51
C VAL A 236 14.36 2.99 -8.06
N HIS A 237 13.35 2.11 -7.96
CA HIS A 237 12.01 2.44 -8.42
C HIS A 237 11.43 3.64 -7.65
N ALA A 238 11.51 3.62 -6.32
CA ALA A 238 10.92 4.64 -5.46
C ALA A 238 11.67 5.98 -5.46
N LEU A 239 13.01 5.98 -5.53
CA LEU A 239 13.84 7.18 -5.39
C LEU A 239 14.35 7.74 -6.72
N VAL A 240 14.30 6.96 -7.80
CA VAL A 240 14.75 7.38 -9.12
C VAL A 240 13.59 7.38 -10.10
N ILE A 241 12.97 6.24 -10.38
CA ILE A 241 11.98 6.11 -11.46
C ILE A 241 10.73 6.97 -11.18
N LEU A 242 10.09 6.80 -10.02
CA LEU A 242 8.88 7.56 -9.68
C LEU A 242 9.16 9.08 -9.61
N PRO A 243 10.23 9.59 -8.97
CA PRO A 243 10.59 11.00 -9.01
C PRO A 243 10.87 11.56 -10.41
N LEU A 244 11.51 10.78 -11.30
CA LEU A 244 11.74 11.18 -12.69
C LEU A 244 10.41 11.34 -13.42
N ILE A 245 9.48 10.39 -13.27
CA ILE A 245 8.14 10.49 -13.86
C ILE A 245 7.41 11.74 -13.32
N GLN A 246 7.46 11.98 -12.01
CA GLN A 246 6.86 13.17 -11.40
C GLN A 246 7.45 14.48 -11.95
N ARG A 247 8.77 14.52 -12.16
CA ARG A 247 9.48 15.70 -12.66
C ARG A 247 9.23 15.96 -14.14
N PHE A 248 9.34 14.93 -14.97
CA PHE A 248 9.31 15.07 -16.44
C PHE A 248 7.91 14.94 -17.04
N VAL A 249 7.06 14.06 -16.50
CA VAL A 249 5.68 13.88 -16.96
C VAL A 249 4.73 14.77 -16.14
N GLY A 250 4.89 14.78 -14.82
CA GLY A 250 4.04 15.54 -13.92
C GLY A 250 4.36 17.05 -13.86
N GLY A 251 5.60 17.44 -14.16
CA GLY A 251 6.06 18.83 -14.02
C GLY A 251 6.11 19.33 -12.57
N ILE A 252 6.06 18.44 -11.58
CA ILE A 252 6.01 18.77 -10.14
C ILE A 252 7.39 18.52 -9.53
N SER A 253 7.71 19.23 -8.44
CA SER A 253 8.90 18.96 -7.64
C SER A 253 8.72 17.64 -6.86
N PRO A 254 9.53 16.59 -7.13
CA PRO A 254 9.39 15.32 -6.41
C PRO A 254 9.66 15.46 -4.91
N MET A 255 10.57 16.35 -4.54
CA MET A 255 10.91 16.62 -3.14
C MET A 255 9.74 17.24 -2.38
N LYS A 256 8.95 18.11 -3.02
CA LYS A 256 7.75 18.68 -2.40
C LYS A 256 6.72 17.58 -2.15
N HIS A 257 6.46 16.75 -3.15
CA HIS A 257 5.53 15.63 -3.05
C HIS A 257 5.96 14.65 -1.95
N PHE A 258 7.23 14.21 -1.95
CA PHE A 258 7.77 13.29 -0.95
C PHE A 258 7.61 13.80 0.48
N ARG A 259 7.85 15.10 0.73
CA ARG A 259 7.63 15.74 2.05
C ARG A 259 6.15 15.76 2.44
N ALA A 260 5.25 15.94 1.48
CA ALA A 260 3.82 15.91 1.74
C ALA A 260 3.36 14.52 2.18
N VAL A 261 3.85 13.46 1.51
CA VAL A 261 3.44 12.06 1.75
C VAL A 261 4.35 11.28 2.72
N THR A 262 5.28 11.93 3.43
CA THR A 262 6.18 11.23 4.35
C THR A 262 5.42 10.47 5.46
N THR A 263 4.37 11.06 6.03
CA THR A 263 3.55 10.43 7.07
C THR A 263 2.93 9.10 6.60
N PRO A 264 2.16 9.06 5.49
CA PRO A 264 1.61 7.79 4.99
C PRO A 264 2.71 6.80 4.58
N LEU A 265 3.84 7.24 3.99
CA LEU A 265 4.93 6.33 3.61
C LEU A 265 5.55 5.59 4.82
N VAL A 266 5.90 6.32 5.87
CA VAL A 266 6.48 5.71 7.09
C VAL A 266 5.46 4.81 7.78
N THR A 267 4.19 5.22 7.80
CA THR A 267 3.11 4.40 8.34
C THR A 267 2.94 3.11 7.53
N ALA A 268 2.95 3.18 6.20
CA ALA A 268 2.78 2.03 5.31
C ALA A 268 3.92 1.03 5.46
N PHE A 269 5.15 1.53 5.60
CA PHE A 269 6.31 0.72 5.93
C PHE A 269 6.14 0.01 7.28
N SER A 270 5.55 0.70 8.26
CA SER A 270 5.41 0.16 9.62
C SER A 270 4.26 -0.83 9.77
N THR A 271 3.16 -0.62 9.04
CA THR A 271 1.95 -1.46 9.08
C THR A 271 1.96 -2.58 8.05
N SER A 272 2.88 -2.52 7.07
CA SER A 272 2.94 -3.41 5.91
C SER A 272 1.60 -3.52 5.15
N SER A 273 0.82 -2.42 5.11
CA SER A 273 -0.51 -2.42 4.50
C SER A 273 -0.82 -1.10 3.80
N ALA A 274 -0.91 -1.15 2.47
CA ALA A 274 -1.32 -0.01 1.64
C ALA A 274 -2.73 0.48 2.02
N MET A 275 -3.69 -0.45 2.14
CA MET A 275 -5.08 -0.12 2.51
C MET A 275 -5.20 0.53 3.88
N ALA A 276 -4.42 0.07 4.87
CA ALA A 276 -4.42 0.68 6.20
C ALA A 276 -4.01 2.15 6.17
N THR A 277 -3.21 2.56 5.18
CA THR A 277 -2.74 3.93 5.05
C THR A 277 -3.54 4.81 4.11
N LEU A 278 -4.53 4.27 3.40
CA LEU A 278 -5.35 5.04 2.46
C LEU A 278 -5.93 6.33 3.08
N PRO A 279 -6.45 6.33 4.32
CA PRO A 279 -6.95 7.56 4.94
C PRO A 279 -5.83 8.62 5.15
N LEU A 280 -4.61 8.19 5.49
CA LEU A 280 -3.44 9.08 5.62
C LEU A 280 -2.98 9.60 4.27
N THR A 281 -3.04 8.77 3.24
CA THR A 281 -2.65 9.13 1.87
C THR A 281 -3.61 10.17 1.29
N LEU A 282 -4.92 9.98 1.47
CA LEU A 282 -5.93 10.96 1.07
C LEU A 282 -5.70 12.32 1.74
N ASP A 283 -5.50 12.35 3.05
CA ASP A 283 -5.22 13.58 3.79
C ASP A 283 -3.95 14.29 3.28
N ALA A 284 -2.85 13.54 3.15
CA ALA A 284 -1.57 14.09 2.72
C ALA A 284 -1.64 14.68 1.30
N VAL A 285 -2.25 13.96 0.37
CA VAL A 285 -2.34 14.36 -1.03
C VAL A 285 -3.30 15.55 -1.21
N GLU A 286 -4.42 15.58 -0.50
CA GLU A 286 -5.39 16.67 -0.61
C GLU A 286 -4.93 17.94 0.11
N HIS A 287 -4.52 17.84 1.38
CA HIS A 287 -4.26 19.01 2.22
C HIS A 287 -2.79 19.46 2.25
N ARG A 288 -1.83 18.57 1.98
CA ARG A 288 -0.40 18.92 2.03
C ARG A 288 0.22 19.05 0.65
N ASP A 289 -0.21 18.23 -0.30
CA ASP A 289 0.28 18.26 -1.68
C ASP A 289 -0.58 19.17 -2.59
N GLY A 290 -1.85 19.37 -2.23
CA GLY A 290 -2.76 20.31 -2.90
C GLY A 290 -3.49 19.73 -4.11
N VAL A 291 -3.59 18.40 -4.20
CA VAL A 291 -4.35 17.72 -5.25
C VAL A 291 -5.84 17.83 -4.96
N SER A 292 -6.65 18.13 -5.97
CA SER A 292 -8.09 18.26 -5.78
C SER A 292 -8.73 16.94 -5.36
N ASN A 293 -9.72 17.01 -4.46
CA ASN A 293 -10.50 15.86 -4.02
C ASN A 293 -11.00 15.02 -5.20
N LYS A 294 -11.55 15.69 -6.22
CA LYS A 294 -12.06 15.10 -7.45
C LYS A 294 -11.11 14.09 -8.12
N ILE A 295 -9.80 14.30 -8.01
CA ILE A 295 -8.78 13.40 -8.57
C ILE A 295 -8.35 12.40 -7.49
N SER A 296 -7.95 12.88 -6.31
CA SER A 296 -7.37 12.06 -5.25
C SER A 296 -8.32 10.98 -4.74
N SER A 297 -9.61 11.28 -4.59
CA SER A 297 -10.63 10.36 -4.10
C SER A 297 -11.02 9.28 -5.11
N PHE A 298 -10.68 9.44 -6.39
CA PHE A 298 -10.82 8.41 -7.40
C PHE A 298 -9.53 7.58 -7.53
N THR A 299 -8.38 8.24 -7.71
CA THR A 299 -7.14 7.56 -8.07
C THR A 299 -6.56 6.77 -6.90
N LEU A 300 -6.56 7.33 -5.70
CA LEU A 300 -5.87 6.72 -4.55
C LEU A 300 -6.55 5.45 -4.04
N PRO A 301 -7.90 5.38 -3.85
CA PRO A 301 -8.54 4.14 -3.45
C PRO A 301 -8.36 3.02 -4.49
N LEU A 302 -8.45 3.35 -5.78
CA LEU A 302 -8.20 2.40 -6.86
C LEU A 302 -6.75 1.92 -6.88
N GLY A 303 -5.79 2.83 -6.66
CA GLY A 303 -4.37 2.51 -6.63
C GLY A 303 -3.99 1.62 -5.45
N ALA A 304 -4.64 1.78 -4.30
CA ALA A 304 -4.35 0.99 -3.10
C ALA A 304 -4.66 -0.52 -3.26
N THR A 305 -5.48 -0.89 -4.24
CA THR A 305 -5.79 -2.30 -4.57
C THR A 305 -5.17 -2.78 -5.88
N ILE A 306 -5.04 -1.92 -6.89
CA ILE A 306 -4.58 -2.33 -8.23
C ILE A 306 -3.09 -2.03 -8.43
N ASN A 307 -2.58 -0.92 -7.93
CA ASN A 307 -1.22 -0.44 -8.25
C ASN A 307 -0.20 -0.86 -7.19
N MET A 308 0.18 -2.14 -7.23
CA MET A 308 1.13 -2.74 -6.30
C MET A 308 2.53 -2.93 -6.92
N ASP A 309 3.13 -1.87 -7.47
CA ASP A 309 4.46 -1.89 -8.10
C ASP A 309 5.53 -2.62 -7.27
N GLY A 310 5.57 -2.36 -5.97
CA GLY A 310 6.54 -2.97 -5.07
C GLY A 310 6.35 -4.49 -4.93
N THR A 311 5.09 -4.94 -4.90
CA THR A 311 4.75 -6.37 -4.90
C THR A 311 5.12 -7.02 -6.22
N ALA A 312 4.80 -6.39 -7.35
CA ALA A 312 5.14 -6.91 -8.68
C ALA A 312 6.66 -7.06 -8.87
N LEU A 313 7.45 -6.07 -8.42
CA LEU A 313 8.90 -6.15 -8.41
C LEU A 313 9.38 -7.31 -7.51
N TYR A 314 8.87 -7.39 -6.28
CA TYR A 314 9.23 -8.44 -5.33
C TYR A 314 8.92 -9.84 -5.87
N GLU A 315 7.71 -10.09 -6.35
CA GLU A 315 7.28 -11.38 -6.90
C GLU A 315 8.11 -11.79 -8.12
N CYS A 316 8.43 -10.83 -8.98
CA CYS A 316 9.31 -11.06 -10.12
C CYS A 316 10.72 -11.48 -9.68
N VAL A 317 11.33 -10.77 -8.73
CA VAL A 317 12.65 -11.13 -8.19
C VAL A 317 12.60 -12.48 -7.47
N ALA A 318 11.51 -12.78 -6.75
CA ALA A 318 11.32 -14.05 -6.06
C ALA A 318 11.26 -15.23 -7.03
N ALA A 319 10.46 -15.11 -8.10
CA ALA A 319 10.35 -16.15 -9.13
C ALA A 319 11.71 -16.44 -9.78
N MET A 320 12.45 -15.38 -10.14
CA MET A 320 13.79 -15.51 -10.72
C MET A 320 14.82 -16.08 -9.74
N PHE A 321 14.77 -15.68 -8.46
CA PHE A 321 15.63 -16.23 -7.42
C PHE A 321 15.41 -17.74 -7.26
N ILE A 322 14.14 -18.18 -7.21
CA ILE A 322 13.79 -19.60 -7.12
C ILE A 322 14.33 -20.34 -8.35
N ALA A 323 14.07 -19.84 -9.57
CA ALA A 323 14.58 -20.46 -10.79
C ALA A 323 16.11 -20.62 -10.75
N GLN A 324 16.83 -19.55 -10.37
CA GLN A 324 18.30 -19.58 -10.23
C GLN A 324 18.78 -20.58 -9.18
N ALA A 325 18.10 -20.68 -8.03
CA ALA A 325 18.44 -21.61 -6.96
C ALA A 325 18.27 -23.07 -7.37
N TYR A 326 17.27 -23.37 -8.21
CA TYR A 326 17.07 -24.69 -8.82
C TYR A 326 17.93 -24.94 -10.06
N GLY A 327 18.79 -24.00 -10.45
CA GLY A 327 19.60 -24.11 -11.68
C GLY A 327 18.79 -24.01 -12.97
N ILE A 328 17.52 -23.59 -12.89
CA ILE A 328 16.69 -23.29 -14.06
C ILE A 328 17.10 -21.91 -14.58
N GLN A 329 17.54 -21.87 -15.84
CA GLN A 329 17.81 -20.62 -16.53
C GLN A 329 16.60 -20.30 -17.42
N PRO A 330 15.66 -19.44 -16.98
CA PRO A 330 14.61 -18.97 -17.86
C PRO A 330 15.25 -18.23 -19.04
N ASP A 331 14.75 -18.49 -20.24
CA ASP A 331 15.20 -17.77 -21.44
C ASP A 331 14.69 -16.32 -21.43
N PHE A 332 15.08 -15.50 -22.40
CA PHE A 332 14.65 -14.10 -22.48
C PHE A 332 13.12 -13.93 -22.70
N ALA A 333 12.43 -14.95 -23.19
CA ALA A 333 11.00 -14.92 -23.46
C ALA A 333 10.15 -15.39 -22.27
N GLN A 334 10.75 -16.11 -21.31
CA GLN A 334 10.14 -16.61 -20.07
C GLN A 334 10.25 -15.59 -18.93
#